data_AF-A0A843LBD7-F1
#
_entry.id   AF-A0A843LBD7-F1
#
_cell.length_a   1.000
_cell.length_b   1.000
_cell.length_c   1.000
_cell.angle_alpha   90.00
_cell.angle_beta   90.00
_cell.angle_gamma   90.00
#
_symmetry.space_group_name_H-M   'P 1'
#
loop_
_entity.id
_entity.type
_entity.pdbx_description
1 polymer ?
#
loop_
_entity_poly.entity_id
_entity_poly.type
_entity_poly.pdbx_seq_one_letter_code
_entity_poly.pdbx_strand_id
1 'polypeptide(L)'
;MNDQDQRPVYMDHAATTFMKPEVLAAMAPYFSRHFGNPSSLYRFARESRKGVEEARAQVAAALGAEPEEVYFCAGGSEADNWAIKGVAAAAKKKGDH
;
A
#
# COMPACT_ATOMS: atom_id res chain seq x y z
N MET A 1 13.59 -40.76 -10.20
CA MET A 1 12.57 -40.14 -9.33
C MET A 1 12.10 -38.92 -10.10
N ASN A 2 10.86 -38.94 -10.61
CA ASN A 2 10.35 -37.87 -11.45
C ASN A 2 10.17 -36.60 -10.60
N ASP A 3 10.65 -35.46 -11.10
CA ASP A 3 10.50 -34.14 -10.48
C ASP A 3 9.02 -33.71 -10.32
N GLN A 4 8.11 -34.45 -10.93
CA GLN A 4 6.65 -34.27 -10.91
C GLN A 4 5.98 -34.75 -9.60
N ASP A 5 6.69 -35.50 -8.74
CA ASP A 5 6.16 -35.97 -7.44
C ASP A 5 6.49 -35.03 -6.27
N GLN A 6 7.28 -33.98 -6.48
CA GLN A 6 7.65 -33.01 -5.45
C GLN A 6 6.62 -31.87 -5.44
N ARG A 7 5.70 -31.87 -4.47
CA ARG A 7 4.87 -30.68 -4.19
C ARG A 7 5.74 -29.63 -3.50
N PRO A 8 6.11 -28.51 -4.15
CA PRO A 8 6.90 -27.49 -3.49
C PRO A 8 6.12 -26.90 -2.32
N VAL A 9 6.74 -26.88 -1.14
CA VAL A 9 6.18 -26.22 0.05
C VAL A 9 6.90 -24.90 0.23
N TYR A 10 6.18 -23.79 0.15
CA TYR A 10 6.72 -22.46 0.38
C TYR A 10 6.75 -22.17 1.89
N MET A 11 7.93 -21.98 2.44
CA MET A 11 8.13 -21.69 3.88
C MET A 11 8.86 -20.36 4.12
N ASP A 12 8.94 -19.48 3.11
CA ASP A 12 9.66 -18.20 3.19
C ASP A 12 8.69 -17.00 3.24
N HIS A 13 7.66 -17.09 4.09
CA HIS A 13 6.67 -16.01 4.25
C HIS A 13 7.25 -14.72 4.84
N ALA A 14 8.47 -14.77 5.38
CA ALA A 14 9.20 -13.59 5.84
C ALA A 14 9.75 -12.75 4.68
N ALA A 15 10.10 -13.36 3.54
CA ALA A 15 10.54 -12.64 2.36
C ALA A 15 9.37 -12.00 1.60
N THR A 16 8.29 -12.75 1.39
CA THR A 16 7.04 -12.23 0.80
C THR A 16 5.87 -13.21 1.02
N THR A 17 4.66 -12.76 0.72
CA THR A 17 3.44 -13.56 0.85
C THR A 17 2.70 -13.65 -0.48
N PHE A 18 2.02 -14.77 -0.73
CA PHE A 18 1.14 -14.87 -1.88
C PHE A 18 -0.02 -13.87 -1.75
N MET A 19 -0.41 -13.28 -2.88
CA MET A 19 -1.60 -12.45 -2.96
C MET A 19 -2.83 -13.35 -2.82
N LYS A 20 -3.68 -13.09 -1.82
CA LYS A 20 -4.95 -13.82 -1.71
C LYS A 20 -5.85 -13.51 -2.92
N PRO A 21 -6.60 -14.48 -3.47
CA PRO A 21 -7.45 -14.26 -4.65
C PRO A 21 -8.44 -13.10 -4.50
N GLU A 22 -8.99 -12.92 -3.30
CA GLU A 22 -9.91 -11.82 -2.99
C GLU A 22 -9.24 -10.44 -3.09
N VAL A 23 -7.95 -10.32 -2.77
CA VAL A 23 -7.20 -9.06 -2.92
C VAL A 23 -7.00 -8.75 -4.39
N LEU A 24 -6.62 -9.76 -5.19
CA LEU A 24 -6.48 -9.59 -6.64
C LEU A 24 -7.81 -9.17 -7.28
N ALA A 25 -8.92 -9.80 -6.87
CA ALA A 25 -10.26 -9.47 -7.36
C ALA A 25 -10.68 -8.04 -6.99
N ALA A 26 -10.34 -7.57 -5.78
CA ALA A 26 -10.61 -6.20 -5.35
C ALA A 26 -9.78 -5.16 -6.13
N MET A 27 -8.54 -5.50 -6.50
CA MET A 27 -7.64 -4.60 -7.21
C MET A 27 -7.93 -4.51 -8.72
N ALA A 28 -8.30 -5.63 -9.36
CA ALA A 28 -8.43 -5.74 -10.82
C ALA A 28 -9.29 -4.66 -11.50
N PRO A 29 -10.43 -4.19 -10.94
CA PRO A 29 -11.23 -3.14 -11.55
C PRO A 29 -10.47 -1.81 -11.75
N TYR A 30 -9.53 -1.47 -10.89
CA TYR A 30 -8.78 -0.21 -10.95
C TYR A 30 -7.72 -0.18 -12.06
N PHE A 31 -7.36 -1.35 -12.60
CA PHE A 31 -6.48 -1.46 -13.76
C PHE A 31 -7.22 -1.41 -15.11
N SER A 32 -8.56 -1.43 -15.11
CA SER A 32 -9.35 -1.56 -16.34
C SER A 32 -10.56 -0.63 -16.42
N ARG A 33 -11.45 -0.65 -15.43
CA ARG A 33 -12.72 0.09 -15.43
C ARG A 33 -12.65 1.39 -14.63
N HIS A 34 -11.87 1.40 -13.55
CA HIS A 34 -11.75 2.52 -12.60
C HIS A 34 -10.32 3.11 -12.63
N PHE A 35 -9.83 3.44 -13.82
CA PHE A 35 -8.48 3.97 -14.06
C PHE A 35 -8.39 5.50 -13.97
N GLY A 36 -9.48 6.18 -13.59
CA GLY A 36 -9.52 7.64 -13.50
C GLY A 36 -8.52 8.18 -12.47
N ASN A 37 -7.96 9.36 -12.73
CA ASN A 37 -7.07 10.00 -11.77
C ASN A 37 -7.87 10.43 -10.53
N PRO A 38 -7.61 9.89 -9.32
CA PRO A 38 -8.41 10.15 -8.12
C PRO A 38 -8.42 11.62 -7.68
N SER A 39 -7.42 12.41 -8.09
CA SER A 39 -7.35 13.85 -7.80
C SER A 39 -8.29 14.69 -8.69
N SER A 40 -8.84 14.10 -9.75
CA SER A 40 -9.73 14.81 -10.68
C SER A 40 -11.19 14.87 -10.20
N LEU A 41 -11.94 15.87 -10.66
CA LEU A 41 -13.34 16.11 -10.26
C LEU A 41 -14.38 15.50 -11.22
N TYR A 42 -13.96 15.01 -12.39
CA TYR A 42 -14.88 14.46 -13.39
C TYR A 42 -15.46 13.11 -12.92
N ARG A 43 -16.63 12.74 -13.48
CA ARG A 43 -17.40 11.55 -13.07
C ARG A 43 -16.59 10.26 -13.04
N PHE A 44 -15.73 10.04 -14.04
CA PHE A 44 -14.86 8.86 -14.15
C PHE A 44 -13.80 8.72 -13.04
N ALA A 45 -13.46 9.79 -12.31
CA ALA A 45 -12.50 9.76 -11.21
C ALA A 45 -13.11 9.37 -9.86
N ARG A 46 -14.46 9.37 -9.75
CA ARG A 46 -15.16 9.16 -8.48
C ARG A 46 -14.88 7.79 -7.87
N GLU A 47 -14.94 6.73 -8.67
CA GLU A 47 -14.71 5.36 -8.19
C GLU A 47 -13.27 5.14 -7.75
N SER A 48 -12.29 5.68 -8.49
CA SER A 48 -10.87 5.60 -8.14
C SER A 48 -10.58 6.36 -6.84
N ARG A 49 -11.15 7.55 -6.66
CA ARG A 49 -11.05 8.31 -5.41
C ARG A 49 -11.67 7.53 -4.25
N LYS A 50 -12.87 7.01 -4.44
CA LYS A 50 -13.57 6.22 -3.43
C LYS A 50 -12.74 5.00 -3.00
N GLY A 51 -12.14 4.29 -3.94
CA GLY A 51 -11.25 3.15 -3.64
C GLY A 51 -10.05 3.53 -2.77
N VAL A 52 -9.42 4.69 -3.02
CA VAL A 52 -8.31 5.17 -2.19
C VAL A 52 -8.77 5.53 -0.78
N GLU A 53 -9.91 6.19 -0.62
CA GLU A 53 -10.44 6.55 0.70
C GLU A 53 -10.91 5.33 1.50
N GLU A 54 -11.54 4.35 0.84
CA GLU A 54 -11.91 3.08 1.47
C GLU A 54 -10.68 2.30 1.92
N ALA A 55 -9.64 2.21 1.08
CA ALA A 55 -8.38 1.57 1.46
C ALA A 55 -7.73 2.27 2.66
N ARG A 56 -7.75 3.61 2.69
CA ARG A 56 -7.21 4.40 3.81
C ARG A 56 -7.94 4.08 5.12
N ALA A 57 -9.28 4.08 5.09
CA ALA A 57 -10.10 3.75 6.25
C ALA A 57 -9.86 2.32 6.74
N GLN A 58 -9.70 1.35 5.83
CA GLN A 58 -9.40 -0.05 6.19
C GLN A 58 -8.03 -0.20 6.85
N VAL A 59 -6.99 0.46 6.32
CA VAL A 59 -5.66 0.46 6.93
C VAL A 59 -5.67 1.13 8.30
N ALA A 60 -6.33 2.29 8.42
CA ALA A 60 -6.48 3.01 9.68
C ALA A 60 -7.15 2.13 10.76
N ALA A 61 -8.27 1.49 10.42
CA ALA A 61 -8.96 0.58 11.32
C ALA A 61 -8.12 -0.64 11.73
N ALA A 62 -7.33 -1.20 10.80
CA ALA A 62 -6.44 -2.32 11.09
C ALA A 62 -5.28 -1.95 12.03
N LEU A 63 -4.86 -0.68 12.03
CA LEU A 63 -3.78 -0.17 12.87
C LEU A 63 -4.26 0.53 14.15
N GLY A 64 -5.58 0.79 14.28
CA GLY A 64 -6.14 1.59 15.37
C GLY A 64 -5.78 3.07 15.29
N ALA A 65 -5.64 3.61 14.08
CA ALA A 65 -5.31 4.99 13.79
C ALA A 65 -6.51 5.73 13.16
N GLU A 66 -6.42 7.06 13.06
CA GLU A 66 -7.36 7.85 12.26
C GLU A 66 -6.98 7.82 10.77
N PRO A 67 -7.95 7.89 9.83
CA PRO A 67 -7.65 7.89 8.39
C PRO A 67 -6.62 8.95 7.97
N GLU A 68 -6.67 10.14 8.58
CA GLU A 68 -5.76 11.26 8.30
C GLU A 68 -4.30 10.98 8.68
N GLU A 69 -4.05 9.99 9.53
CA GLU A 69 -2.70 9.56 9.93
C GLU A 69 -2.07 8.59 8.92
N VAL A 70 -2.86 8.05 7.98
CA VAL A 70 -2.40 7.06 7.00
C VAL A 70 -1.93 7.74 5.72
N TYR A 71 -0.67 7.52 5.36
CA TYR A 71 -0.06 7.95 4.11
C TYR A 71 0.43 6.74 3.31
N PHE A 72 0.02 6.62 2.05
CA PHE A 72 0.46 5.53 1.19
C PHE A 72 1.83 5.83 0.59
N CYS A 73 2.78 4.91 0.81
CA CYS A 73 4.09 4.85 0.16
C CYS A 73 4.13 3.66 -0.81
N ALA A 74 5.15 3.57 -1.66
CA ALA A 74 5.36 2.42 -2.55
C ALA A 74 5.77 1.14 -1.78
N GLY A 75 6.26 1.27 -0.54
CA GLY A 75 6.59 0.14 0.32
C GLY A 75 7.28 0.56 1.63
N GLY A 76 7.68 -0.42 2.45
CA GLY A 76 8.31 -0.20 3.75
C GLY A 76 9.61 0.61 3.68
N SER A 77 10.48 0.31 2.72
CA SER A 77 11.76 1.02 2.56
C SER A 77 11.57 2.52 2.28
N GLU A 78 10.53 2.91 1.55
CA GLU A 78 10.21 4.33 1.33
C GLU A 78 9.68 4.96 2.62
N ALA A 79 8.76 4.30 3.31
CA ALA A 79 8.18 4.78 4.56
C ALA A 79 9.26 5.04 5.64
N ASP A 80 10.21 4.09 5.82
CA ASP A 80 11.31 4.23 6.77
C ASP A 80 12.22 5.43 6.42
N ASN A 81 12.56 5.55 5.14
CA ASN A 81 13.36 6.68 4.66
C ASN A 81 12.65 8.00 4.88
N TRP A 82 11.35 8.05 4.63
CA TRP A 82 10.55 9.25 4.80
C TRP A 82 10.47 9.67 6.26
N ALA A 83 10.24 8.73 7.18
CA ALA A 83 10.24 9.00 8.61
C ALA A 83 11.56 9.60 9.10
N ILE A 84 12.69 8.95 8.76
CA ILE A 84 14.03 9.41 9.19
C ILE A 84 14.37 10.78 8.61
N LYS A 85 14.24 10.93 7.28
CA LYS A 85 14.60 12.18 6.58
C LYS A 85 13.65 13.32 6.96
N GLY A 86 12.36 13.02 7.15
CA GLY A 86 11.36 13.99 7.57
C GLY A 86 11.67 14.56 8.96
N VAL A 87 12.00 13.69 9.92
CA VAL A 87 12.40 14.12 11.28
C VAL A 87 13.69 14.94 11.23
N ALA A 88 14.70 14.49 10.47
CA ALA A 88 15.95 15.23 10.32
C ALA A 88 15.72 16.63 9.72
N ALA A 89 14.88 16.75 8.69
CA ALA A 89 14.52 18.03 8.07
C ALA A 89 13.76 18.94 9.04
N ALA A 90 12.80 18.40 9.79
CA ALA A 90 12.04 19.16 10.80
C ALA A 90 12.93 19.64 11.96
N ALA A 91 13.91 18.83 12.36
CA ALA A 91 14.84 19.13 13.44
C ALA A 91 16.09 19.91 12.99
N LYS A 92 16.18 20.35 11.73
CA LYS A 92 17.38 20.99 11.16
C LYS A 92 17.99 22.06 12.06
N LYS A 93 17.17 22.93 12.65
CA LYS A 93 17.63 24.01 13.55
C LYS A 93 18.35 23.53 14.83
N LYS A 94 18.19 22.27 15.22
CA LYS A 94 18.81 21.66 16.41
C LYS A 94 20.11 20.91 16.12
N GLY A 95 20.49 20.75 14.84
CA GLY A 95 21.56 19.83 14.45
C GLY A 95 22.31 20.16 13.15
N ASP A 96 22.31 21.41 12.68
CA ASP A 96 22.95 21.85 11.42
C ASP A 96 24.48 22.03 11.57
N HIS A 97 25.15 21.09 12.25
CA HIS A 97 26.60 21.05 12.48
C HIS A 97 27.30 20.01 11.60
#